data_AF-A0A1S1UDQ4-F1
#
_entry.id   AF-A0A1S1UDQ4-F1
#
_cell.length_a   1.000
_cell.length_b   1.000
_cell.length_c   1.000
_cell.angle_alpha   90.00
_cell.angle_beta   90.00
_cell.angle_gamma   90.00
#
_symmetry.space_group_name_H-M   'P 1'
#
loop_
_entity.id
_entity.type
_entity.pdbx_description
1 polymer ?
#
loop_
_entity_poly.entity_id
_entity_poly.type
_entity_poly.pdbx_seq_one_letter_code
_entity_poly.pdbx_strand_id
1 'polypeptide(L)'
;MSDTPMQVLTRPFAIEPVTNIMLPDGIFDNAIYGLRIAAHVSNMSSSALTNVTVYLESVGDPGIVPVARTFFFASIPAGAAMLVMWDADFQHAAPGKRLVSFVAKADGYTPRRSIQQIFVSQTRFDSATNTYTCTVEEGTLELSKPQGHLPGKRWGSTGTDGKECRCPPGLGPIVPTGMTLAWTPNPAYAGTHGELPFSDPWWKILAIIIAIIAALVAIIAAALGSGKASFSVGGSFEETDPSVDCCSLEGAGSGQPEFTVAGVASAIASGAIAVACSDIADPFWRGQEATPPAAGELTLAERVVAKWVLPEAPNAGLPYTADISWEYQRFTTGATYQHAVTETQVNIHVAGPVETDTPAVVQAYEPLWIRASFQRDNGNVFRGTELYAFVLFQAPQGLYFVASLTDDGLGFDPGANDGVYAGSLDLKRAYRTLLQYDQKVYGTWRVFVFAQDVNLTKPGTPPEIAAQHIGGMFVASAIEITFDDTLPCPLKAQANIVVV
;
A
#
# COMPACT_ATOMS: atom_id res chain seq x y z
N MET A 1 37.83 15.20 3.88
CA MET A 1 36.40 15.56 3.98
C MET A 1 35.67 14.35 4.50
N SER A 2 34.75 14.53 5.44
CA SER A 2 33.90 13.46 5.93
C SER A 2 32.77 13.17 4.95
N ASP A 3 32.21 11.97 5.01
CA ASP A 3 31.04 11.60 4.21
C ASP A 3 29.82 12.44 4.56
N THR A 4 28.97 12.67 3.57
CA THR A 4 27.69 13.36 3.72
C THR A 4 26.88 12.63 4.79
N PRO A 5 26.44 13.28 5.88
CA PRO A 5 25.72 12.62 6.96
C PRO A 5 24.25 12.38 6.60
N MET A 6 23.98 11.82 5.42
CA MET A 6 22.66 11.44 4.92
C MET A 6 22.60 9.93 4.70
N GLN A 7 21.54 9.29 5.19
CA GLN A 7 21.38 7.83 5.05
C GLN A 7 19.95 7.45 4.74
N VAL A 8 19.79 6.41 3.92
CA VAL A 8 18.55 5.62 3.90
C VAL A 8 18.67 4.62 5.04
N LEU A 9 17.79 4.69 6.04
CA LEU A 9 17.86 3.85 7.24
C LEU A 9 16.91 2.65 7.19
N THR A 10 15.84 2.78 6.42
CA THR A 10 14.76 1.80 6.33
C THR A 10 14.77 1.17 4.94
N ARG A 11 14.11 0.02 4.82
CA ARG A 11 13.89 -0.64 3.54
C ARG A 11 13.10 0.29 2.59
N PRO A 12 13.53 0.48 1.33
CA PRO A 12 12.72 1.12 0.31
C PRO A 12 11.46 0.33 0.06
N PHE A 13 10.39 1.02 -0.34
CA PHE A 13 9.08 0.41 -0.53
C PHE A 13 8.50 0.73 -1.91
N ALA A 14 7.65 -0.17 -2.40
CA ALA A 14 6.98 -0.03 -3.68
C ALA A 14 5.73 0.84 -3.57
N ILE A 15 5.57 1.81 -4.47
CA ILE A 15 4.30 2.54 -4.66
C ILE A 15 3.79 2.29 -6.08
N GLU A 16 2.52 1.93 -6.22
CA GLU A 16 1.85 1.83 -7.52
C GLU A 16 1.49 3.26 -8.00
N PRO A 17 2.02 3.74 -9.14
CA PRO A 17 1.98 5.15 -9.51
C PRO A 17 0.60 5.68 -9.93
N VAL A 18 -0.34 4.82 -10.39
CA VAL A 18 -1.68 5.22 -10.84
C VAL A 18 -2.62 5.46 -9.66
N THR A 19 -2.58 4.57 -8.68
CA THR A 19 -3.40 4.65 -7.47
C THR A 19 -2.68 5.35 -6.32
N ASN A 20 -1.35 5.49 -6.39
CA ASN A 20 -0.51 6.11 -5.38
C ASN A 20 -0.54 5.38 -4.03
N ILE A 21 -0.62 4.04 -4.08
CA ILE A 21 -0.71 3.18 -2.90
C ILE A 21 0.60 2.44 -2.71
N MET A 22 1.08 2.42 -1.47
CA MET A 22 2.21 1.58 -1.09
C MET A 22 1.78 0.11 -1.07
N LEU A 23 2.53 -0.77 -1.72
CA LEU A 23 2.26 -2.20 -1.66
C LEU A 23 2.57 -2.75 -0.25
N PRO A 24 1.88 -3.81 0.20
CA PRO A 24 2.10 -4.41 1.51
C PRO A 24 3.57 -4.74 1.75
N ASP A 25 4.03 -4.37 2.94
CA ASP A 25 5.41 -4.50 3.39
C ASP A 25 6.46 -3.86 2.47
N GLY A 26 6.03 -2.98 1.57
CA GLY A 26 6.87 -2.37 0.54
C GLY A 26 7.42 -3.35 -0.50
N ILE A 27 6.87 -4.55 -0.62
CA ILE A 27 7.29 -5.55 -1.62
C ILE A 27 6.97 -5.05 -3.03
N PHE A 28 7.91 -5.22 -3.94
CA PHE A 28 7.74 -4.95 -5.36
C PHE A 28 7.23 -6.21 -6.06
N ASP A 29 6.19 -6.12 -6.88
CA ASP A 29 5.70 -7.26 -7.66
C ASP A 29 5.74 -6.97 -9.16
N ASN A 30 6.40 -7.84 -9.91
CA ASN A 30 6.58 -7.66 -11.36
C ASN A 30 5.32 -7.93 -12.21
N ALA A 31 4.18 -8.26 -11.60
CA ALA A 31 2.88 -8.25 -12.27
C ALA A 31 2.44 -6.81 -12.63
N ILE A 32 2.89 -5.84 -11.84
CA ILE A 32 2.73 -4.41 -12.10
C ILE A 32 4.06 -3.91 -12.64
N TYR A 33 4.15 -3.66 -13.94
CA TYR A 33 5.43 -3.35 -14.58
C TYR A 33 5.97 -1.99 -14.12
N GLY A 34 5.11 -0.97 -14.02
CA GLY A 34 5.52 0.35 -13.52
C GLY A 34 5.30 0.47 -12.02
N LEU A 35 6.39 0.52 -11.25
CA LEU A 35 6.35 0.80 -9.81
C LEU A 35 7.31 1.93 -9.46
N ARG A 36 7.04 2.63 -8.36
CA ARG A 36 8.00 3.58 -7.78
C ARG A 36 8.80 2.93 -6.68
N ILE A 37 10.12 3.07 -6.76
CA ILE A 37 11.03 2.82 -5.65
C ILE A 37 11.01 4.07 -4.77
N ALA A 38 10.40 3.97 -3.59
CA ALA A 38 10.33 5.06 -2.62
C ALA A 38 11.24 4.80 -1.43
N ALA A 39 11.90 5.85 -0.93
CA ALA A 39 12.78 5.76 0.22
C ALA A 39 12.75 7.03 1.06
N HIS A 40 12.92 6.87 2.37
CA HIS A 40 13.19 7.98 3.29
C HIS A 40 14.69 8.18 3.44
N VAL A 41 15.19 9.40 3.18
CA VAL A 41 16.61 9.76 3.34
C VAL A 41 16.75 10.76 4.47
N SER A 42 17.43 10.35 5.54
CA SER A 42 17.52 11.09 6.79
C SER A 42 18.82 11.87 6.92
N ASN A 43 18.73 13.13 7.34
CA ASN A 43 19.86 13.92 7.81
C ASN A 43 20.24 13.49 9.23
N MET A 44 21.36 12.77 9.34
CA MET A 44 21.85 12.19 10.58
C MET A 44 22.68 13.17 11.43
N SER A 45 22.85 14.41 10.97
CA SER A 45 23.63 15.42 11.67
C SER A 45 22.75 16.30 12.58
N SER A 46 23.39 16.97 13.53
CA SER A 46 22.76 17.96 14.41
C SER A 46 22.64 19.35 13.77
N SER A 47 22.90 19.47 12.47
CA SER A 47 22.91 20.73 11.72
C SER A 47 22.16 20.58 10.39
N ALA A 48 21.66 21.70 9.85
CA ALA A 48 21.11 21.68 8.50
C ALA A 48 22.22 21.40 7.47
N LEU A 49 21.88 20.66 6.41
CA LEU A 49 22.76 20.41 5.26
C LEU A 49 22.31 21.26 4.08
N THR A 50 23.24 21.82 3.31
CA THR A 50 22.94 22.69 2.16
C THR A 50 23.32 22.04 0.84
N ASN A 51 22.61 22.43 -0.23
CA ASN A 51 22.79 21.95 -1.61
C ASN A 51 22.85 20.42 -1.69
N VAL A 52 21.88 19.76 -1.07
CA VAL A 52 21.82 18.31 -1.01
C VAL A 52 21.31 17.76 -2.33
N THR A 53 22.03 16.79 -2.90
CA THR A 53 21.57 16.01 -4.04
C THR A 53 21.43 14.55 -3.67
N VAL A 54 20.32 13.92 -4.09
CA VAL A 54 20.06 12.50 -3.87
C VAL A 54 19.69 11.85 -5.20
N TYR A 55 20.32 10.72 -5.53
CA TYR A 55 19.98 9.94 -6.71
C TYR A 55 20.12 8.44 -6.46
N LEU A 56 19.37 7.66 -7.23
CA LEU A 56 19.53 6.21 -7.32
C LEU A 56 20.70 5.93 -8.26
N GLU A 57 21.74 5.27 -7.76
CA GLU A 57 22.96 4.94 -8.50
C GLU A 57 22.80 3.66 -9.32
N SER A 58 22.27 2.60 -8.70
CA SER A 58 22.09 1.31 -9.36
C SER A 58 21.09 0.41 -8.63
N VAL A 59 20.58 -0.59 -9.36
CA VAL A 59 19.83 -1.73 -8.83
C VAL A 59 20.59 -3.00 -9.21
N GLY A 60 20.65 -3.96 -8.29
CA GLY A 60 21.39 -5.23 -8.45
C GLY A 60 20.71 -6.25 -9.36
N ASP A 61 19.52 -5.95 -9.87
CA ASP A 61 18.79 -6.75 -10.86
C ASP A 61 18.74 -5.99 -12.19
N PRO A 62 19.33 -6.51 -13.28
CA PRO A 62 19.29 -5.85 -14.59
C PRO A 62 17.88 -5.83 -15.20
N GLY A 63 16.94 -6.64 -14.69
CA GLY A 63 15.53 -6.62 -15.06
C GLY A 63 14.73 -5.47 -14.45
N ILE A 64 15.32 -4.70 -13.52
CA ILE A 64 14.74 -3.49 -12.95
C ILE A 64 15.37 -2.26 -13.60
N VAL A 65 14.56 -1.47 -14.30
CA VAL A 65 15.02 -0.30 -15.07
C VAL A 65 14.47 0.98 -14.45
N PRO A 66 15.21 1.62 -13.51
CA PRO A 66 14.79 2.89 -12.93
C PRO A 66 14.95 4.05 -13.91
N VAL A 67 13.99 4.97 -13.89
CA VAL A 67 14.08 6.25 -14.58
C VAL A 67 15.04 7.15 -13.80
N ALA A 68 16.15 7.52 -14.45
CA ALA A 68 17.16 8.36 -13.84
C ALA A 68 16.56 9.70 -13.39
N ARG A 69 16.62 9.96 -12.08
CA ARG A 69 16.16 11.21 -11.47
C ARG A 69 17.08 11.60 -10.33
N THR A 70 17.45 12.87 -10.28
CA THR A 70 18.17 13.46 -9.16
C THR A 70 17.25 14.42 -8.43
N PHE A 71 17.17 14.29 -7.12
CA PHE A 71 16.47 15.20 -6.23
C PHE A 71 17.44 16.25 -5.70
N PHE A 72 16.98 17.49 -5.64
CA PHE A 72 17.78 18.63 -5.20
C PHE A 72 17.05 19.33 -4.06
N PHE A 73 17.74 19.54 -2.95
CA PHE A 73 17.24 20.25 -1.78
C PHE A 73 18.22 21.39 -1.47
N ALA A 74 17.72 22.63 -1.43
CA ALA A 74 18.55 23.78 -1.11
C ALA A 74 19.09 23.69 0.33
N SER A 75 18.26 23.21 1.25
CA SER A 75 18.61 22.92 2.63
C SER A 75 17.77 21.75 3.14
N ILE A 76 18.33 20.92 4.01
CA ILE A 76 17.62 19.87 4.74
C ILE A 76 17.87 20.10 6.24
N PRO A 77 16.82 20.30 7.07
CA PRO A 77 16.97 20.51 8.51
C PRO A 77 17.69 19.35 9.22
N ALA A 78 18.23 19.63 10.40
CA ALA A 78 18.83 18.61 11.25
C ALA A 78 17.78 17.55 11.63
N GLY A 79 18.14 16.26 11.52
CA GLY A 79 17.24 15.15 11.85
C GLY A 79 16.12 14.87 10.85
N ALA A 80 15.90 15.71 9.84
CA ALA A 80 14.79 15.57 8.91
C ALA A 80 14.94 14.37 7.95
N ALA A 81 13.83 13.75 7.56
CA ALA A 81 13.79 12.63 6.63
C ALA A 81 12.95 12.95 5.39
N MET A 82 13.58 12.94 4.22
CA MET A 82 12.92 13.30 2.96
C MET A 82 12.38 12.05 2.28
N LEU A 83 11.13 12.10 1.80
CA LEU A 83 10.59 11.09 0.89
C LEU A 83 11.05 11.37 -0.55
N VAL A 84 11.73 10.41 -1.16
CA VAL A 84 12.18 10.46 -2.58
C VAL A 84 11.68 9.23 -3.32
N MET A 85 11.33 9.38 -4.60
CA MET A 85 10.64 8.36 -5.38
C MET A 85 11.14 8.30 -6.83
N TRP A 86 11.59 7.12 -7.27
CA TRP A 86 12.00 6.88 -8.66
C TRP A 86 11.00 5.94 -9.33
N ASP A 87 10.40 6.36 -10.44
CA ASP A 87 9.66 5.44 -11.31
C ASP A 87 10.63 4.40 -11.87
N ALA A 88 10.22 3.14 -11.96
CA ALA A 88 11.02 2.05 -12.47
C ALA A 88 10.15 1.00 -13.16
N ASP A 89 10.72 0.34 -14.17
CA ASP A 89 10.13 -0.80 -14.85
C ASP A 89 10.63 -2.10 -14.21
N PHE A 90 9.69 -2.95 -13.81
CA PHE A 90 9.89 -4.25 -13.17
C PHE A 90 9.48 -5.42 -14.07
N GLN A 91 9.08 -5.19 -15.33
CA GLN A 91 8.55 -6.23 -16.23
C GLN A 91 9.44 -7.48 -16.32
N HIS A 92 10.76 -7.29 -16.26
CA HIS A 92 11.76 -8.35 -16.36
C HIS A 92 12.49 -8.63 -15.05
N ALA A 93 12.04 -8.03 -13.94
CA ALA A 93 12.63 -8.24 -12.63
C ALA A 93 12.45 -9.70 -12.19
N ALA A 94 13.53 -10.30 -11.69
CA ALA A 94 13.50 -11.66 -11.20
C ALA A 94 13.10 -11.65 -9.70
N PRO A 95 12.28 -12.62 -9.24
CA PRO A 95 11.91 -12.69 -7.84
C PRO A 95 13.12 -12.94 -6.93
N GLY A 96 13.07 -12.41 -5.70
CA GLY A 96 14.10 -12.57 -4.68
C GLY A 96 14.55 -11.26 -4.03
N LYS A 97 15.63 -11.33 -3.24
CA LYS A 97 16.21 -10.20 -2.52
C LYS A 97 17.16 -9.43 -3.44
N ARG A 98 16.86 -8.15 -3.70
CA ARG A 98 17.68 -7.28 -4.59
C ARG A 98 18.30 -6.13 -3.81
N LEU A 99 19.48 -5.70 -4.22
CA LEU A 99 20.14 -4.53 -3.64
C LEU A 99 19.87 -3.28 -4.47
N VAL A 100 19.66 -2.15 -3.83
CA VAL A 100 19.53 -0.83 -4.44
C VAL A 100 20.54 0.11 -3.79
N SER A 101 21.26 0.87 -4.62
CA SER A 101 22.25 1.84 -4.18
C SER A 101 21.72 3.26 -4.36
N PHE A 102 21.69 4.01 -3.25
CA PHE A 102 21.37 5.44 -3.23
C PHE A 102 22.63 6.24 -2.90
N VAL A 103 22.80 7.39 -3.53
CA VAL A 103 23.91 8.30 -3.23
C VAL A 103 23.36 9.67 -2.85
N ALA A 104 23.83 10.17 -1.71
CA ALA A 104 23.56 11.51 -1.22
C ALA A 104 24.86 12.34 -1.18
N LYS A 105 24.77 13.61 -1.57
CA LYS A 105 25.89 14.56 -1.54
C LYS A 105 25.40 15.88 -0.95
N ALA A 106 26.21 16.51 -0.11
CA ALA A 106 25.97 17.87 0.40
C ALA A 106 27.25 18.72 0.32
N ASP A 107 27.12 20.04 0.46
CA ASP A 107 28.26 20.96 0.44
C ASP A 107 29.25 20.68 1.59
N GLY A 108 30.55 20.68 1.28
CA GLY A 108 31.61 20.46 2.26
C GLY A 108 31.84 18.99 2.64
N TYR A 109 31.09 18.05 2.05
CA TYR A 109 31.18 16.61 2.33
C TYR A 109 31.51 15.79 1.08
N THR A 110 32.06 14.59 1.29
CA THR A 110 32.15 13.57 0.23
C THR A 110 30.80 12.88 0.02
N PRO A 111 30.47 12.40 -1.19
CA PRO A 111 29.23 11.65 -1.40
C PRO A 111 29.17 10.41 -0.53
N ARG A 112 27.98 10.12 0.02
CA ARG A 112 27.72 8.92 0.82
C ARG A 112 26.79 7.99 0.07
N ARG A 113 27.17 6.70 0.03
CA ARG A 113 26.34 5.62 -0.50
C ARG A 113 25.54 4.96 0.63
N SER A 114 24.26 4.68 0.38
CA SER A 114 23.41 3.81 1.19
C SER A 114 22.96 2.64 0.32
N ILE A 115 23.34 1.41 0.68
CA ILE A 115 22.90 0.20 -0.03
C ILE A 115 21.80 -0.43 0.80
N GLN A 116 20.63 -0.62 0.20
CA GLN A 116 19.47 -1.21 0.85
C GLN A 116 18.98 -2.44 0.10
N GLN A 117 18.32 -3.34 0.82
CA GLN A 117 17.65 -4.49 0.23
C GLN A 117 16.19 -4.15 -0.08
N ILE A 118 15.71 -4.58 -1.24
CA ILE A 118 14.30 -4.60 -1.62
C ILE A 118 13.88 -6.04 -1.92
N PHE A 119 12.59 -6.31 -1.83
CA PHE A 119 12.00 -7.61 -2.10
C PHE A 119 11.20 -7.56 -3.39
N VAL A 120 11.46 -8.51 -4.27
CA VAL A 120 10.75 -8.64 -5.54
C VAL A 120 10.01 -9.96 -5.56
N SER A 121 8.68 -9.92 -5.69
CA SER A 121 7.84 -11.08 -5.96
C SER A 121 7.43 -11.13 -7.43
N GLN A 122 6.99 -12.31 -7.87
CA GLN A 122 6.46 -12.52 -9.20
C GLN A 122 5.06 -13.09 -9.14
N THR A 123 4.04 -12.28 -9.41
CA THR A 123 2.66 -12.74 -9.48
C THR A 123 2.22 -13.06 -10.91
N ARG A 124 1.61 -14.23 -11.13
CA ARG A 124 1.04 -14.67 -12.41
C ARG A 124 -0.36 -15.21 -12.19
N PHE A 125 -1.20 -15.12 -13.21
CA PHE A 125 -2.55 -15.69 -13.21
C PHE A 125 -2.69 -16.74 -14.31
N ASP A 126 -3.23 -17.90 -13.93
CA ASP A 126 -3.66 -18.94 -14.86
C ASP A 126 -5.19 -18.92 -15.00
N SER A 127 -5.67 -18.51 -16.17
CA SER A 127 -7.09 -18.45 -16.49
C SER A 127 -7.75 -19.82 -16.62
N ALA A 128 -6.99 -20.88 -16.93
CA ALA A 128 -7.56 -22.21 -17.09
C ALA A 128 -8.00 -22.80 -15.74
N THR A 129 -7.30 -22.45 -14.68
CA THR A 129 -7.56 -22.93 -13.32
C THR A 129 -8.14 -21.86 -12.39
N ASN A 130 -8.21 -20.60 -12.84
CA ASN A 130 -8.56 -19.42 -12.04
C ASN A 130 -7.69 -19.32 -10.77
N THR A 131 -6.38 -19.42 -10.98
CA THR A 131 -5.39 -19.54 -9.92
C THR A 131 -4.31 -18.46 -10.06
N TYR A 132 -3.94 -17.85 -8.94
CA TYR A 132 -2.80 -16.94 -8.85
C TYR A 132 -1.60 -17.69 -8.29
N THR A 133 -0.42 -17.38 -8.79
CA THR A 133 0.86 -17.84 -8.23
C THR A 133 1.74 -16.64 -7.93
N CYS A 134 2.29 -16.56 -6.72
CA CYS A 134 3.27 -15.58 -6.29
C CYS A 134 4.57 -16.31 -5.95
N THR A 135 5.59 -16.09 -6.78
CA THR A 135 6.91 -16.73 -6.61
C THR A 135 7.88 -15.77 -5.94
N VAL A 136 8.59 -16.28 -4.94
CA VAL A 136 9.71 -15.64 -4.24
C VAL A 136 10.93 -16.58 -4.27
N GLU A 137 12.04 -16.19 -3.66
CA GLU A 137 13.25 -17.02 -3.64
C GLU A 137 13.06 -18.32 -2.84
N GLU A 138 12.34 -18.22 -1.72
CA GLU A 138 12.10 -19.32 -0.78
C GLU A 138 11.00 -20.30 -1.24
N GLY A 139 10.26 -20.00 -2.31
CA GLY A 139 9.18 -20.86 -2.81
C GLY A 139 8.10 -20.14 -3.60
N THR A 140 6.98 -20.84 -3.82
CA THR A 140 5.82 -20.33 -4.53
C THR A 140 4.57 -20.48 -3.69
N LEU A 141 3.83 -19.38 -3.53
CA LEU A 141 2.48 -19.37 -2.96
C LEU A 141 1.45 -19.39 -4.09
N GLU A 142 0.58 -20.38 -4.08
CA GLU A 142 -0.59 -20.47 -4.93
C GLU A 142 -1.83 -19.97 -4.16
N LEU A 143 -2.67 -19.17 -4.81
CA LEU A 143 -3.98 -18.75 -4.31
C LEU A 143 -5.04 -19.17 -5.32
N SER A 144 -5.99 -19.99 -4.86
CA SER A 144 -7.12 -20.46 -5.64
C SER A 144 -8.44 -20.33 -4.88
N LYS A 145 -9.56 -20.43 -5.61
CA LYS A 145 -10.92 -20.32 -5.06
C LYS A 145 -11.14 -19.08 -4.19
N PRO A 146 -10.78 -17.87 -4.67
CA PRO A 146 -11.02 -16.66 -3.89
C PRO A 146 -12.53 -16.40 -3.77
N GLN A 147 -12.96 -16.05 -2.57
CA GLN A 147 -14.33 -15.65 -2.23
C GLN A 147 -14.32 -14.22 -1.71
N GLY A 148 -15.37 -13.45 -1.98
CA GLY A 148 -15.45 -12.09 -1.45
C GLY A 148 -16.81 -11.43 -1.64
N HIS A 149 -17.05 -10.41 -0.82
CA HIS A 149 -18.11 -9.44 -1.06
C HIS A 149 -17.72 -8.62 -2.29
N LEU A 150 -18.51 -8.76 -3.35
CA LEU A 150 -18.30 -8.02 -4.57
C LEU A 150 -18.87 -6.59 -4.45
N PRO A 151 -18.39 -5.67 -5.29
CA PRO A 151 -19.04 -4.39 -5.48
C PRO A 151 -20.52 -4.61 -5.85
N GLY A 152 -21.42 -4.03 -5.08
CA GLY A 152 -22.86 -4.09 -5.32
C GLY A 152 -23.25 -3.38 -6.60
N LYS A 153 -24.47 -3.64 -7.09
CA LYS A 153 -24.94 -3.17 -8.41
C LYS A 153 -24.92 -1.65 -8.55
N ARG A 154 -24.97 -0.92 -7.44
CA ARG A 154 -24.94 0.55 -7.41
C ARG A 154 -23.51 1.11 -7.31
N TRP A 155 -22.50 0.28 -7.08
CA TRP A 155 -21.10 0.70 -7.05
C TRP A 155 -20.68 1.29 -8.41
N GLY A 156 -20.41 2.61 -8.44
CA GLY A 156 -20.03 3.31 -9.65
C GLY A 156 -21.14 3.39 -10.72
N SER A 157 -22.42 3.13 -10.39
CA SER A 157 -23.55 3.17 -11.34
C SER A 157 -24.70 4.06 -10.85
N THR A 158 -25.57 4.52 -11.77
CA THR A 158 -26.62 5.52 -11.47
C THR A 158 -27.87 4.94 -10.82
N GLY A 159 -28.33 5.56 -9.71
CA GLY A 159 -29.61 5.25 -9.06
C GLY A 159 -30.80 5.96 -9.73
N THR A 160 -32.02 5.45 -9.53
CA THR A 160 -33.28 5.95 -10.11
C THR A 160 -33.82 7.26 -9.51
N ASP A 161 -33.20 7.78 -8.45
CA ASP A 161 -33.88 8.67 -7.49
C ASP A 161 -33.44 10.14 -7.58
N GLY A 162 -32.61 10.50 -8.56
CA GLY A 162 -32.29 11.89 -8.93
C GLY A 162 -31.58 12.73 -7.86
N LYS A 163 -30.89 12.12 -6.89
CA LYS A 163 -30.11 12.82 -5.85
C LYS A 163 -28.60 12.58 -6.01
N GLU A 164 -27.82 13.65 -5.83
CA GLU A 164 -26.41 13.84 -6.21
C GLU A 164 -25.38 13.18 -5.23
N CYS A 165 -24.48 12.28 -5.67
CA CYS A 165 -23.38 11.72 -4.85
C CYS A 165 -22.23 11.01 -5.63
N ARG A 166 -20.94 11.26 -5.34
CA ARG A 166 -19.78 10.88 -6.19
C ARG A 166 -19.08 9.56 -5.78
N CYS A 167 -18.97 8.56 -6.67
CA CYS A 167 -18.16 7.34 -6.49
C CYS A 167 -17.25 7.07 -7.73
N PRO A 168 -16.03 6.51 -7.57
CA PRO A 168 -15.10 6.13 -8.65
C PRO A 168 -15.65 4.99 -9.55
N PRO A 169 -14.99 4.63 -10.67
CA PRO A 169 -15.54 3.71 -11.69
C PRO A 169 -16.09 2.39 -11.14
N GLY A 170 -16.95 1.72 -11.91
CA GLY A 170 -17.64 0.44 -11.57
C GLY A 170 -16.75 -0.77 -11.27
N LEU A 171 -15.47 -0.56 -11.00
CA LEU A 171 -14.51 -1.50 -10.43
C LEU A 171 -14.36 -1.13 -8.95
N GLY A 172 -15.16 -1.77 -8.09
CA GLY A 172 -15.12 -1.52 -6.65
C GLY A 172 -14.18 -2.43 -5.89
N PRO A 173 -13.99 -2.17 -4.59
CA PRO A 173 -13.24 -3.05 -3.74
C PRO A 173 -13.92 -4.41 -3.67
N ILE A 174 -13.12 -5.46 -3.76
CA ILE A 174 -13.55 -6.81 -3.41
C ILE A 174 -13.09 -7.01 -1.98
N VAL A 175 -14.03 -7.24 -1.06
CA VAL A 175 -13.68 -7.58 0.33
C VAL A 175 -13.54 -9.10 0.40
N PRO A 176 -12.33 -9.66 0.52
CA PRO A 176 -12.13 -11.09 0.52
C PRO A 176 -12.74 -11.70 1.78
N THR A 177 -13.38 -12.86 1.62
CA THR A 177 -14.05 -13.65 2.69
C THR A 177 -13.56 -15.09 2.74
N GLY A 178 -12.75 -15.51 1.76
CA GLY A 178 -12.17 -16.84 1.76
C GLY A 178 -11.19 -17.07 0.62
N MET A 179 -10.29 -18.03 0.81
CA MET A 179 -9.32 -18.45 -0.19
C MET A 179 -8.72 -19.81 0.16
N THR A 180 -8.19 -20.50 -0.85
CA THR A 180 -7.28 -21.62 -0.66
C THR A 180 -5.86 -21.17 -1.01
N LEU A 181 -4.95 -21.30 -0.06
CA LEU A 181 -3.53 -21.03 -0.22
C LEU A 181 -2.76 -22.35 -0.26
N ALA A 182 -1.77 -22.48 -1.14
CA ALA A 182 -0.84 -23.59 -1.12
C ALA A 182 0.60 -23.08 -1.24
N TRP A 183 1.43 -23.38 -0.25
CA TRP A 183 2.85 -23.02 -0.23
C TRP A 183 3.68 -24.22 -0.67
N THR A 184 4.53 -24.00 -1.68
CA THR A 184 5.54 -24.98 -2.11
C THR A 184 6.92 -24.40 -1.84
N PRO A 185 7.62 -24.83 -0.78
CA PRO A 185 8.96 -24.34 -0.45
C PRO A 185 9.99 -24.80 -1.49
N ASN A 186 11.04 -24.00 -1.69
CA ASN A 186 12.16 -24.32 -2.55
C ASN A 186 13.49 -24.01 -1.84
N PRO A 187 14.25 -25.01 -1.37
CA PRO A 187 13.96 -26.45 -1.43
C PRO A 187 12.95 -26.92 -0.37
N ALA A 188 12.55 -28.19 -0.44
CA ALA A 188 11.86 -28.86 0.66
C ALA A 188 12.70 -28.81 1.95
N TYR A 189 12.05 -28.65 3.10
CA TYR A 189 12.74 -28.41 4.38
C TYR A 189 12.43 -29.47 5.44
N ALA A 190 13.37 -29.67 6.37
CA ALA A 190 13.21 -30.56 7.52
C ALA A 190 12.79 -29.78 8.78
N GLY A 191 12.18 -30.47 9.75
CA GLY A 191 11.76 -29.86 11.02
C GLY A 191 10.42 -29.14 10.92
N THR A 192 10.03 -28.47 12.00
CA THR A 192 8.69 -27.87 12.13
C THR A 192 8.49 -26.70 11.18
N HIS A 193 9.47 -25.79 11.08
CA HIS A 193 9.36 -24.54 10.33
C HIS A 193 10.30 -24.49 9.12
N GLY A 194 9.78 -23.94 8.03
CA GLY A 194 10.57 -23.58 6.85
C GLY A 194 11.04 -22.13 6.93
N GLU A 195 11.79 -21.70 5.91
CA GLU A 195 12.16 -20.28 5.79
C GLU A 195 10.94 -19.42 5.48
N LEU A 196 10.85 -18.25 6.13
CA LEU A 196 9.86 -17.23 5.80
C LEU A 196 10.14 -16.62 4.43
N PRO A 197 9.11 -16.16 3.68
CA PRO A 197 9.29 -15.34 2.50
C PRO A 197 10.23 -14.18 2.76
N PHE A 198 11.27 -14.04 1.94
CA PHE A 198 12.33 -13.05 2.11
C PHE A 198 13.03 -13.01 3.48
N SER A 199 12.84 -14.03 4.33
CA SER A 199 13.25 -13.99 5.74
C SER A 199 12.69 -12.78 6.51
N ASP A 200 11.53 -12.27 6.12
CA ASP A 200 10.94 -11.07 6.71
C ASP A 200 9.41 -11.24 6.83
N PRO A 201 8.54 -10.98 5.83
CA PRO A 201 7.11 -11.06 6.08
C PRO A 201 6.56 -12.50 6.18
N TRP A 202 5.44 -12.62 6.89
CA TRP A 202 4.58 -13.81 6.87
C TRP A 202 4.03 -14.13 5.47
N TRP A 203 3.68 -15.39 5.19
CA TRP A 203 3.10 -15.82 3.90
C TRP A 203 1.79 -15.13 3.57
N LYS A 204 0.99 -14.76 4.58
CA LYS A 204 -0.23 -13.97 4.36
C LYS A 204 0.03 -12.65 3.63
N ILE A 205 1.22 -12.05 3.74
CA ILE A 205 1.56 -10.82 3.02
C ILE A 205 1.62 -11.07 1.52
N LEU A 206 2.14 -12.22 1.09
CA LEU A 206 2.09 -12.62 -0.33
C LEU A 206 0.63 -12.79 -0.79
N ALA A 207 -0.26 -13.32 0.05
CA ALA A 207 -1.69 -13.41 -0.27
C ALA A 207 -2.36 -12.02 -0.39
N ILE A 208 -2.02 -11.07 0.49
CA ILE A 208 -2.49 -9.67 0.40
C ILE A 208 -1.96 -9.03 -0.89
N ILE A 209 -0.69 -9.25 -1.24
CA ILE A 209 -0.08 -8.75 -2.47
C ILE A 209 -0.85 -9.27 -3.69
N ILE A 210 -1.15 -10.57 -3.75
CA ILE A 210 -1.98 -11.14 -4.82
C ILE A 210 -3.34 -10.44 -4.89
N ALA A 211 -4.04 -10.29 -3.77
CA ALA A 211 -5.37 -9.68 -3.72
C ALA A 211 -5.36 -8.22 -4.19
N ILE A 212 -4.38 -7.43 -3.73
CA ILE A 212 -4.20 -6.03 -4.14
C ILE A 212 -3.84 -5.95 -5.61
N ILE A 213 -2.92 -6.78 -6.12
CA ILE A 213 -2.56 -6.79 -7.55
C ILE A 213 -3.78 -7.14 -8.40
N ALA A 214 -4.56 -8.16 -8.01
CA ALA A 214 -5.76 -8.54 -8.73
C ALA A 214 -6.76 -7.38 -8.84
N ALA A 215 -6.94 -6.61 -7.76
CA ALA A 215 -7.79 -5.43 -7.76
C ALA A 215 -7.20 -4.25 -8.56
N LEU A 216 -5.91 -3.96 -8.39
CA LEU A 216 -5.22 -2.85 -9.04
C LEU A 216 -5.10 -3.05 -10.55
N VAL A 217 -4.85 -4.26 -11.04
CA VAL A 217 -4.69 -4.52 -12.49
C VAL A 217 -5.95 -4.14 -13.27
N ALA A 218 -7.15 -4.41 -12.73
CA ALA A 218 -8.40 -3.97 -13.35
C ALA A 218 -8.49 -2.43 -13.44
N ILE A 219 -8.11 -1.74 -12.36
CA ILE A 219 -8.11 -0.29 -12.24
C ILE A 219 -7.09 0.33 -13.23
N ILE A 220 -5.87 -0.20 -13.29
CA ILE A 220 -4.80 0.30 -14.18
C ILE A 220 -5.15 0.02 -15.65
N ALA A 221 -5.74 -1.15 -15.96
CA ALA A 221 -6.21 -1.45 -17.32
C ALA A 221 -7.28 -0.47 -17.80
N ALA A 222 -8.21 -0.09 -16.91
CA ALA A 222 -9.19 0.95 -17.19
C ALA A 222 -8.53 2.33 -17.39
N ALA A 223 -7.48 2.65 -16.59
CA ALA A 223 -6.78 3.92 -16.65
C ALA A 223 -5.93 4.14 -17.91
N LEU A 224 -5.17 3.12 -18.31
CA LEU A 224 -4.18 3.21 -19.38
C LEU A 224 -4.75 2.74 -20.73
N GLY A 225 -5.87 2.01 -20.71
CA GLY A 225 -6.46 1.37 -21.88
C GLY A 225 -5.76 0.04 -22.22
N SER A 226 -6.54 -0.92 -22.71
CA SER A 226 -6.10 -2.31 -22.96
C SER A 226 -4.91 -2.47 -23.92
N GLY A 227 -4.61 -1.46 -24.74
CA GLY A 227 -3.49 -1.47 -25.70
C GLY A 227 -2.18 -0.84 -25.22
N LYS A 228 -2.20 -0.08 -24.11
CA LYS A 228 -0.98 0.51 -23.51
C LYS A 228 -0.49 -0.25 -22.29
N ALA A 229 -1.28 -1.22 -21.85
CA ALA A 229 -1.15 -1.85 -20.55
C ALA A 229 -1.00 -3.35 -20.78
N SER A 230 0.16 -3.89 -20.43
CA SER A 230 0.46 -5.32 -20.52
C SER A 230 0.44 -5.89 -19.11
N PHE A 231 -0.56 -6.71 -18.80
CA PHE A 231 -0.68 -7.35 -17.49
C PHE A 231 -0.75 -8.86 -17.65
N SER A 232 -0.05 -9.58 -16.78
CA SER A 232 -0.09 -11.04 -16.69
C SER A 232 -1.10 -11.55 -15.66
N VAL A 233 -2.10 -10.74 -15.30
CA VAL A 233 -3.03 -11.01 -14.19
C VAL A 233 -4.48 -10.83 -14.65
N GLY A 234 -5.36 -11.72 -14.20
CA GLY A 234 -6.81 -11.73 -14.44
C GLY A 234 -7.52 -12.50 -13.31
N GLY A 235 -8.79 -12.88 -13.48
CA GLY A 235 -9.50 -13.80 -12.58
C GLY A 235 -10.85 -13.32 -12.08
N SER A 236 -11.57 -14.22 -11.42
CA SER A 236 -12.90 -13.97 -10.84
C SER A 236 -12.99 -14.47 -9.41
N PHE A 237 -13.76 -13.77 -8.58
CA PHE A 237 -14.10 -14.16 -7.22
C PHE A 237 -15.47 -14.84 -7.17
N GLU A 238 -15.64 -15.78 -6.26
CA GLU A 238 -16.96 -16.29 -5.88
C GLU A 238 -17.65 -15.24 -5.01
N GLU A 239 -18.82 -14.77 -5.44
CA GLU A 239 -19.60 -13.74 -4.74
C GLU A 239 -20.23 -14.30 -3.46
N THR A 240 -20.02 -13.59 -2.35
CA THR A 240 -20.66 -13.88 -1.05
C THR A 240 -21.43 -12.67 -0.54
N ASP A 241 -22.62 -12.88 0.03
CA ASP A 241 -23.42 -11.82 0.66
C ASP A 241 -22.80 -11.34 1.98
N PRO A 242 -22.93 -10.04 2.35
CA PRO A 242 -23.57 -8.94 1.61
C PRO A 242 -22.70 -8.36 0.49
N SER A 243 -23.26 -7.49 -0.37
CA SER A 243 -22.50 -6.70 -1.36
C SER A 243 -21.95 -5.39 -0.78
N VAL A 244 -20.96 -4.78 -1.45
CA VAL A 244 -20.44 -3.45 -1.11
C VAL A 244 -21.13 -2.38 -1.96
N ASP A 245 -22.08 -1.62 -1.41
CA ASP A 245 -22.94 -0.70 -2.18
C ASP A 245 -22.56 0.80 -2.10
N CYS A 246 -22.95 1.60 -3.11
CA CYS A 246 -22.77 3.08 -3.18
C CYS A 246 -23.89 3.78 -4.02
N CYS A 247 -24.16 5.08 -3.81
CA CYS A 247 -25.06 5.93 -4.66
C CYS A 247 -24.30 6.94 -5.56
N SER A 248 -24.96 7.56 -6.58
CA SER A 248 -24.35 8.13 -7.81
C SER A 248 -24.50 9.63 -8.16
N LEU A 249 -23.58 10.18 -8.98
CA LEU A 249 -23.64 11.23 -10.05
C LEU A 249 -22.47 12.27 -10.13
N GLU A 250 -22.24 12.70 -11.39
CA GLU A 250 -21.52 13.82 -12.04
C GLU A 250 -20.22 14.46 -11.48
N GLY A 251 -19.21 14.53 -12.37
CA GLY A 251 -18.01 15.37 -12.25
C GLY A 251 -16.69 14.59 -12.16
N ALA A 252 -16.34 13.88 -13.24
CA ALA A 252 -15.11 13.10 -13.38
C ALA A 252 -14.68 13.15 -14.86
N GLY A 253 -14.50 14.37 -15.35
CA GLY A 253 -13.88 14.61 -16.64
C GLY A 253 -12.39 14.42 -16.50
N SER A 254 -11.92 13.25 -16.94
CA SER A 254 -10.54 12.81 -17.17
C SER A 254 -9.79 12.12 -16.02
N GLY A 255 -9.52 10.83 -16.27
CA GLY A 255 -8.72 10.00 -15.40
C GLY A 255 -7.31 10.54 -15.19
N GLN A 256 -6.94 10.62 -13.92
CA GLN A 256 -5.66 10.19 -13.35
C GLN A 256 -5.76 9.95 -11.82
N PRO A 257 -6.61 10.63 -11.02
CA PRO A 257 -6.66 10.44 -9.56
C PRO A 257 -7.98 9.85 -8.99
N GLU A 258 -8.95 9.52 -9.83
CA GLU A 258 -10.11 8.67 -9.45
C GLU A 258 -9.69 7.23 -9.15
N PHE A 259 -8.62 6.76 -9.80
CA PHE A 259 -8.03 5.45 -9.57
C PHE A 259 -7.40 5.33 -8.18
N THR A 260 -6.92 6.43 -7.60
CA THR A 260 -6.45 6.45 -6.21
C THR A 260 -7.56 6.07 -5.24
N VAL A 261 -8.76 6.63 -5.39
CA VAL A 261 -9.89 6.32 -4.50
C VAL A 261 -10.26 4.83 -4.61
N ALA A 262 -10.40 4.30 -5.83
CA ALA A 262 -10.69 2.88 -6.05
C ALA A 262 -9.58 1.96 -5.52
N GLY A 263 -8.32 2.33 -5.72
CA GLY A 263 -7.19 1.60 -5.19
C GLY A 263 -7.20 1.59 -3.66
N VAL A 264 -7.42 2.75 -3.01
CA VAL A 264 -7.38 2.85 -1.54
C VAL A 264 -8.48 1.99 -0.94
N ALA A 265 -9.69 2.05 -1.50
CA ALA A 265 -10.77 1.16 -1.09
C ALA A 265 -10.38 -0.32 -1.24
N SER A 266 -9.74 -0.69 -2.35
CA SER A 266 -9.30 -2.07 -2.61
C SER A 266 -8.20 -2.54 -1.65
N ALA A 267 -7.28 -1.64 -1.27
CA ALA A 267 -6.24 -1.92 -0.31
C ALA A 267 -6.80 -2.07 1.11
N ILE A 268 -7.73 -1.20 1.53
CA ILE A 268 -8.45 -1.34 2.82
C ILE A 268 -9.21 -2.65 2.87
N ALA A 269 -9.95 -2.99 1.82
CA ALA A 269 -10.68 -4.25 1.71
C ALA A 269 -9.75 -5.47 1.78
N SER A 270 -8.62 -5.45 1.07
CA SER A 270 -7.61 -6.52 1.11
C SER A 270 -6.94 -6.64 2.49
N GLY A 271 -6.95 -5.57 3.29
CA GLY A 271 -6.50 -5.59 4.68
C GLY A 271 -7.28 -6.57 5.56
N ALA A 272 -8.51 -6.96 5.18
CA ALA A 272 -9.26 -8.01 5.87
C ALA A 272 -8.48 -9.34 5.93
N ILE A 273 -7.63 -9.64 4.95
CA ILE A 273 -6.76 -10.82 4.96
C ILE A 273 -5.72 -10.70 6.07
N ALA A 274 -5.14 -9.53 6.29
CA ALA A 274 -4.14 -9.32 7.33
C ALA A 274 -4.70 -9.66 8.72
N VAL A 275 -5.93 -9.19 8.97
CA VAL A 275 -6.66 -9.41 10.22
C VAL A 275 -7.11 -10.85 10.35
N ALA A 276 -7.81 -11.38 9.36
CA ALA A 276 -8.34 -12.74 9.39
C ALA A 276 -7.19 -13.75 9.56
N CYS A 277 -6.04 -13.53 8.94
CA CYS A 277 -4.87 -14.39 9.05
C CYS A 277 -3.92 -14.06 10.22
N SER A 278 -4.23 -13.08 11.09
CA SER A 278 -3.49 -12.66 12.32
C SER A 278 -2.01 -12.24 12.15
N ASP A 279 -1.58 -11.16 12.80
CA ASP A 279 -0.19 -10.63 12.73
C ASP A 279 0.82 -11.38 13.60
N ILE A 280 0.35 -12.03 14.67
CA ILE A 280 1.20 -12.69 15.66
C ILE A 280 1.82 -13.97 15.09
N ALA A 281 0.98 -14.77 14.41
CA ALA A 281 1.37 -15.97 13.70
C ALA A 281 0.35 -16.25 12.61
N ASP A 282 0.82 -16.45 11.38
CA ASP A 282 -0.05 -16.62 10.22
C ASP A 282 -0.54 -18.09 10.05
N PRO A 283 -1.42 -18.38 9.08
CA PRO A 283 -1.98 -19.71 8.86
C PRO A 283 -0.97 -20.81 8.61
N PHE A 284 0.13 -20.49 7.92
CA PHE A 284 1.16 -21.48 7.66
C PHE A 284 1.94 -21.75 8.93
N TRP A 285 2.36 -20.72 9.67
CA TRP A 285 3.10 -20.89 10.91
C TRP A 285 2.33 -21.71 11.95
N ARG A 286 1.06 -21.37 12.19
CA ARG A 286 0.20 -22.12 13.11
C ARG A 286 -0.02 -23.57 12.67
N GLY A 287 -0.22 -23.78 11.37
CA GLY A 287 -0.34 -25.10 10.79
C GLY A 287 0.91 -25.95 11.00
N GLN A 288 2.08 -25.35 10.78
CA GLN A 288 3.38 -25.99 10.99
C GLN A 288 3.56 -26.45 12.45
N GLU A 289 3.24 -25.61 13.43
CA GLU A 289 3.31 -25.95 14.85
C GLU A 289 2.35 -27.08 15.23
N ALA A 290 1.14 -27.08 14.66
CA ALA A 290 0.12 -28.08 14.94
C ALA A 290 0.37 -29.42 14.22
N THR A 291 1.25 -29.45 13.21
CA THR A 291 1.61 -30.66 12.48
C THR A 291 3.13 -30.82 12.34
N PRO A 292 3.84 -31.13 13.43
CA PRO A 292 5.27 -31.41 13.35
C PRO A 292 5.51 -32.70 12.55
N PRO A 293 6.41 -32.69 11.55
CA PRO A 293 6.72 -33.87 10.75
C PRO A 293 7.54 -34.88 11.56
N ALA A 294 7.52 -36.15 11.16
CA ALA A 294 8.34 -37.17 11.81
C ALA A 294 9.83 -36.96 11.50
N ALA A 295 10.70 -37.50 12.36
CA ALA A 295 12.15 -37.37 12.19
C ALA A 295 12.59 -37.92 10.83
N GLY A 296 13.28 -37.09 10.04
CA GLY A 296 13.78 -37.44 8.71
C GLY A 296 12.80 -37.18 7.55
N GLU A 297 11.57 -36.77 7.82
CA GLU A 297 10.64 -36.32 6.78
C GLU A 297 10.97 -34.90 6.31
N LEU A 298 10.85 -34.66 5.01
CA LEU A 298 10.94 -33.32 4.41
C LEU A 298 9.55 -32.83 4.04
N THR A 299 9.27 -31.56 4.32
CA THR A 299 8.04 -30.88 3.93
C THR A 299 8.13 -30.47 2.47
N LEU A 300 7.21 -30.97 1.65
CA LEU A 300 7.16 -30.78 0.21
C LEU A 300 6.19 -29.67 -0.19
N ALA A 301 5.08 -29.55 0.54
CA ALA A 301 4.07 -28.53 0.33
C ALA A 301 3.18 -28.40 1.56
N GLU A 302 2.49 -27.27 1.64
CA GLU A 302 1.54 -26.94 2.69
C GLU A 302 0.30 -26.32 2.04
N ARG A 303 -0.88 -26.58 2.58
CA ARG A 303 -2.14 -26.06 2.06
C ARG A 303 -3.01 -25.56 3.19
N VAL A 304 -3.52 -24.36 3.04
CA VAL A 304 -4.46 -23.70 3.96
C VAL A 304 -5.73 -23.41 3.20
N VAL A 305 -6.87 -23.84 3.71
CA VAL A 305 -8.19 -23.34 3.31
C VAL A 305 -8.65 -22.39 4.40
N ALA A 306 -8.73 -21.10 4.09
CA ALA A 306 -9.17 -20.06 5.01
C ALA A 306 -10.53 -19.53 4.57
N LYS A 307 -11.48 -19.45 5.51
CA LYS A 307 -12.80 -18.86 5.30
C LYS A 307 -13.20 -18.05 6.51
N TRP A 308 -13.66 -16.83 6.29
CA TRP A 308 -14.05 -15.94 7.36
C TRP A 308 -15.32 -15.16 7.06
N VAL A 309 -15.94 -14.69 8.14
CA VAL A 309 -17.06 -13.76 8.12
C VAL A 309 -16.61 -12.45 8.75
N LEU A 310 -17.01 -11.35 8.14
CA LEU A 310 -16.81 -9.99 8.65
C LEU A 310 -18.16 -9.46 9.13
N PRO A 311 -18.42 -9.41 10.45
CA PRO A 311 -19.65 -8.83 10.97
C PRO A 311 -19.77 -7.33 10.64
N GLU A 312 -18.64 -6.66 10.49
CA GLU A 312 -18.50 -5.22 10.22
C GLU A 312 -17.60 -5.00 9.01
N ALA A 313 -17.85 -3.93 8.25
CA ALA A 313 -17.03 -3.60 7.08
C ALA A 313 -15.61 -3.18 7.50
N PRO A 314 -14.56 -3.66 6.80
CA PRO A 314 -13.19 -3.33 7.14
C PRO A 314 -12.92 -1.86 6.82
N ASN A 315 -12.47 -1.11 7.83
CA ASN A 315 -12.21 0.31 7.72
C ASN A 315 -10.83 0.66 8.27
N ALA A 316 -10.16 1.61 7.62
CA ALA A 316 -8.82 2.05 8.01
C ALA A 316 -8.80 2.63 9.43
N GLY A 317 -7.85 2.19 10.25
CA GLY A 317 -7.66 2.68 11.62
C GLY A 317 -8.77 2.31 12.61
N LEU A 318 -9.81 1.56 12.21
CA LEU A 318 -10.90 1.16 13.09
C LEU A 318 -10.77 -0.32 13.51
N PRO A 319 -11.14 -0.65 14.76
CA PRO A 319 -11.24 -2.04 15.17
C PRO A 319 -12.41 -2.70 14.43
N TYR A 320 -12.20 -3.93 13.98
CA TYR A 320 -13.24 -4.83 13.46
C TYR A 320 -12.81 -6.26 13.72
N THR A 321 -13.75 -7.20 13.68
CA THR A 321 -13.49 -8.63 13.92
C THR A 321 -13.64 -9.47 12.67
N ALA A 322 -12.93 -10.59 12.62
CA ALA A 322 -13.09 -11.62 11.60
C ALA A 322 -13.25 -12.99 12.28
N ASP A 323 -14.39 -13.63 12.08
CA ASP A 323 -14.62 -15.00 12.54
C ASP A 323 -14.11 -15.95 11.47
N ILE A 324 -13.00 -16.64 11.74
CA ILE A 324 -12.26 -17.39 10.73
C ILE A 324 -12.14 -18.88 11.07
N SER A 325 -12.30 -19.70 10.03
CA SER A 325 -12.06 -21.15 10.03
C SER A 325 -10.94 -21.50 9.05
N TRP A 326 -10.05 -22.40 9.48
CA TRP A 326 -8.80 -22.73 8.80
C TRP A 326 -8.71 -24.25 8.76
N GLU A 327 -8.49 -24.81 7.58
CA GLU A 327 -8.10 -26.20 7.41
C GLU A 327 -6.69 -26.23 6.83
N TYR A 328 -5.76 -26.79 7.59
CA TYR A 328 -4.36 -26.88 7.21
C TYR A 328 -3.99 -28.33 6.88
N GLN A 329 -3.20 -28.50 5.83
CA GLN A 329 -2.63 -29.78 5.41
C GLN A 329 -1.14 -29.61 5.13
N ARG A 330 -0.31 -30.51 5.66
CA ARG A 330 1.13 -30.57 5.40
C ARG A 330 1.47 -31.85 4.67
N PHE A 331 2.08 -31.72 3.50
CA PHE A 331 2.53 -32.84 2.69
C PHE A 331 4.03 -33.03 2.90
N THR A 332 4.43 -34.23 3.33
CA THR A 332 5.84 -34.58 3.52
C THR A 332 6.23 -35.78 2.67
N THR A 333 7.52 -36.13 2.68
CA THR A 333 8.03 -37.34 2.03
C THR A 333 7.48 -38.65 2.61
N GLY A 334 6.93 -38.65 3.84
CA GLY A 334 6.46 -39.86 4.51
C GLY A 334 4.95 -39.90 4.74
N ALA A 335 4.35 -38.79 5.17
CA ALA A 335 2.92 -38.71 5.50
C ALA A 335 2.29 -37.36 5.12
N THR A 336 0.96 -37.31 5.20
CA THR A 336 0.18 -36.06 5.17
C THR A 336 -0.41 -35.83 6.55
N TYR A 337 -0.20 -34.63 7.08
CA TYR A 337 -0.73 -34.20 8.37
C TYR A 337 -1.83 -33.16 8.15
N GLN A 338 -2.77 -33.06 9.10
CA GLN A 338 -3.90 -32.15 9.00
C GLN A 338 -4.21 -31.51 10.35
N HIS A 339 -4.65 -30.27 10.32
CA HIS A 339 -5.12 -29.53 11.48
C HIS A 339 -6.28 -28.62 11.07
N ALA A 340 -7.21 -28.36 11.97
CA ALA A 340 -8.29 -27.42 11.73
C ALA A 340 -8.57 -26.62 13.00
N VAL A 341 -8.82 -25.33 12.83
CA VAL A 341 -9.10 -24.40 13.92
C VAL A 341 -10.15 -23.39 13.49
N THR A 342 -10.92 -22.91 14.46
CA THR A 342 -11.84 -21.78 14.29
C THR A 342 -11.62 -20.82 15.44
N GLU A 343 -11.49 -19.54 15.13
CA GLU A 343 -11.20 -18.49 16.09
C GLU A 343 -11.74 -17.14 15.59
N THR A 344 -11.84 -16.17 16.50
CA THR A 344 -12.17 -14.79 16.17
C THR A 344 -10.90 -13.96 16.27
N GLN A 345 -10.54 -13.32 15.16
CA GLN A 345 -9.43 -12.36 15.10
C GLN A 345 -9.96 -10.93 15.20
N VAL A 346 -9.12 -10.02 15.70
CA VAL A 346 -9.44 -8.60 15.83
C VAL A 346 -8.39 -7.80 15.08
N ASN A 347 -8.82 -6.77 14.35
CA ASN A 347 -7.91 -5.83 13.72
C ASN A 347 -7.07 -5.11 14.78
N ILE A 348 -5.75 -5.25 14.70
CA ILE A 348 -4.81 -4.55 15.57
C ILE A 348 -4.22 -3.28 14.93
N HIS A 349 -4.44 -3.07 13.62
CA HIS A 349 -4.04 -1.85 12.91
C HIS A 349 -5.06 -0.72 13.16
N VAL A 350 -5.19 -0.34 14.43
CA VAL A 350 -6.07 0.72 14.89
C VAL A 350 -5.31 2.03 15.06
N ALA A 351 -5.98 3.14 14.78
CA ALA A 351 -5.43 4.48 14.90
C ALA A 351 -6.44 5.42 15.56
N GLY A 352 -5.92 6.53 16.07
CA GLY A 352 -6.70 7.62 16.62
C GLY A 352 -7.22 8.57 15.52
N PRO A 353 -7.82 9.70 15.92
CA PRO A 353 -8.33 10.68 14.97
C PRO A 353 -7.22 11.34 14.14
N VAL A 354 -7.62 11.85 12.98
CA VAL A 354 -6.79 12.73 12.15
C VAL A 354 -7.19 14.17 12.40
N GLU A 355 -6.22 14.99 12.79
CA GLU A 355 -6.41 16.43 12.91
C GLU A 355 -5.84 17.12 11.67
N THR A 356 -6.59 18.05 11.10
CA THR A 356 -6.19 18.77 9.88
C THR A 356 -6.22 20.29 10.09
N ASP A 357 -5.23 20.97 9.52
CA ASP A 357 -5.15 22.42 9.44
C ASP A 357 -4.97 22.84 7.98
N THR A 358 -5.84 23.73 7.51
CA THR A 358 -5.87 24.25 6.14
C THR A 358 -6.29 25.70 6.14
N PRO A 359 -5.82 26.52 5.19
CA PRO A 359 -6.32 27.87 5.04
C PRO A 359 -7.79 27.85 4.63
N ALA A 360 -8.65 28.64 5.29
CA ALA A 360 -10.07 28.70 4.93
C ALA A 360 -10.28 29.31 3.53
N VAL A 361 -9.47 30.31 3.17
CA VAL A 361 -9.54 31.04 1.91
C VAL A 361 -8.13 31.25 1.35
N VAL A 362 -7.97 31.01 0.05
CA VAL A 362 -6.71 31.21 -0.69
C VAL A 362 -6.99 32.02 -1.94
N GLN A 363 -6.13 32.97 -2.28
CA GLN A 363 -6.24 33.71 -3.54
C GLN A 363 -5.91 32.77 -4.72
N ALA A 364 -6.59 32.91 -5.85
CA ALA A 364 -6.23 32.15 -7.04
C ALA A 364 -4.73 32.24 -7.33
N TYR A 365 -4.13 31.10 -7.67
CA TYR A 365 -2.71 30.94 -7.98
C TYR A 365 -1.74 31.01 -6.79
N GLU A 366 -2.23 31.21 -5.57
CA GLU A 366 -1.47 30.86 -4.35
C GLU A 366 -1.58 29.36 -4.07
N PRO A 367 -0.59 28.73 -3.43
CA PRO A 367 -0.62 27.30 -3.18
C PRO A 367 -1.73 26.93 -2.18
N LEU A 368 -2.46 25.85 -2.48
CA LEU A 368 -3.24 25.16 -1.46
C LEU A 368 -2.27 24.38 -0.58
N TRP A 369 -2.51 24.34 0.72
CA TRP A 369 -1.70 23.55 1.64
C TRP A 369 -2.56 22.92 2.72
N ILE A 370 -2.06 21.83 3.27
CA ILE A 370 -2.64 21.13 4.41
C ILE A 370 -1.52 20.70 5.35
N ARG A 371 -1.83 20.69 6.63
CA ARG A 371 -1.11 19.99 7.68
C ARG A 371 -2.04 18.93 8.27
N ALA A 372 -1.52 17.73 8.50
CA ALA A 372 -2.26 16.65 9.10
C ALA A 372 -1.43 16.03 10.23
N SER A 373 -2.07 15.78 11.37
CA SER A 373 -1.49 14.97 12.44
C SER A 373 -2.32 13.70 12.62
N PHE A 374 -1.63 12.57 12.66
CA PHE A 374 -2.24 11.25 12.77
C PHE A 374 -1.99 10.72 14.17
N GLN A 375 -3.05 10.46 14.93
CA GLN A 375 -2.92 9.89 16.26
C GLN A 375 -2.91 8.36 16.20
N ARG A 376 -2.22 7.75 17.15
CA ARG A 376 -2.32 6.33 17.51
C ARG A 376 -3.48 6.15 18.49
N ASP A 377 -3.91 4.92 18.69
CA ASP A 377 -4.92 4.54 19.67
C ASP A 377 -4.59 4.99 21.11
N ASN A 378 -3.30 5.04 21.45
CA ASN A 378 -2.77 5.47 22.74
C ASN A 378 -2.62 7.00 22.88
N GLY A 379 -3.03 7.78 21.89
CA GLY A 379 -2.98 9.24 21.87
C GLY A 379 -1.63 9.84 21.47
N ASN A 380 -0.59 9.04 21.25
CA ASN A 380 0.65 9.54 20.66
C ASN A 380 0.46 9.81 19.16
N VAL A 381 1.23 10.73 18.59
CA VAL A 381 1.21 11.01 17.15
C VAL A 381 2.25 10.17 16.41
N PHE A 382 1.92 9.77 15.18
CA PHE A 382 2.92 9.27 14.23
C PHE A 382 3.88 10.39 13.82
N ARG A 383 5.14 10.07 13.54
CA ARG A 383 6.20 11.05 13.23
C ARG A 383 7.14 10.61 12.12
N GLY A 384 7.64 11.58 11.37
CA GLY A 384 8.70 11.41 10.39
C GLY A 384 8.40 10.26 9.43
N THR A 385 9.29 9.28 9.42
CA THR A 385 9.25 8.14 8.48
C THR A 385 8.23 7.06 8.83
N GLU A 386 7.47 7.19 9.91
CA GLU A 386 6.50 6.16 10.35
C GLU A 386 5.33 5.98 9.39
N LEU A 387 5.03 6.99 8.57
CA LEU A 387 3.92 6.97 7.63
C LEU A 387 4.38 7.27 6.20
N TYR A 388 3.76 6.57 5.27
CA TYR A 388 3.59 7.04 3.91
C TYR A 388 2.22 7.73 3.83
N ALA A 389 2.22 9.06 3.79
CA ALA A 389 1.00 9.86 3.79
C ALA A 389 0.85 10.69 2.51
N PHE A 390 -0.39 10.88 2.07
CA PHE A 390 -0.71 11.69 0.91
C PHE A 390 -2.10 12.32 1.03
N VAL A 391 -2.33 13.34 0.21
CA VAL A 391 -3.58 14.09 0.16
C VAL A 391 -4.10 14.16 -1.28
N LEU A 392 -5.42 14.10 -1.41
CA LEU A 392 -6.12 14.49 -2.63
C LEU A 392 -6.76 15.86 -2.46
N PHE A 393 -6.34 16.82 -3.29
CA PHE A 393 -7.06 18.07 -3.49
C PHE A 393 -8.05 17.90 -4.63
N GLN A 394 -9.35 18.01 -4.34
CA GLN A 394 -10.40 17.95 -5.35
C GLN A 394 -10.82 19.36 -5.74
N ALA A 395 -10.69 19.68 -7.02
CA ALA A 395 -11.20 20.90 -7.63
C ALA A 395 -12.74 20.97 -7.50
N PRO A 396 -13.34 22.17 -7.57
CA PRO A 396 -14.79 22.35 -7.43
C PRO A 396 -15.63 21.45 -8.34
N GLN A 397 -15.14 21.19 -9.56
CA GLN A 397 -15.80 20.39 -10.58
C GLN A 397 -15.33 18.92 -10.63
N GLY A 398 -14.51 18.49 -9.66
CA GLY A 398 -14.26 17.08 -9.37
C GLY A 398 -12.87 16.55 -9.70
N LEU A 399 -12.05 17.29 -10.47
CA LEU A 399 -10.69 16.86 -10.79
C LEU A 399 -9.81 16.80 -9.53
N TYR A 400 -9.14 15.67 -9.32
CA TYR A 400 -8.28 15.47 -8.16
C TYR A 400 -6.80 15.79 -8.47
N PHE A 401 -6.04 16.08 -7.43
CA PHE A 401 -4.59 16.26 -7.48
C PHE A 401 -3.98 15.59 -6.26
N VAL A 402 -3.04 14.67 -6.50
CA VAL A 402 -2.32 13.97 -5.44
C VAL A 402 -1.10 14.80 -5.02
N ALA A 403 -0.88 14.95 -3.72
CA ALA A 403 0.37 15.45 -3.18
C ALA A 403 0.82 14.58 -1.99
N SER A 404 2.13 14.38 -1.85
CA SER A 404 2.69 13.72 -0.66
C SER A 404 2.54 14.63 0.57
N LEU A 405 2.36 13.99 1.73
CA LEU A 405 2.45 14.64 3.03
C LEU A 405 3.74 14.15 3.70
N THR A 406 4.61 15.06 4.13
CA THR A 406 5.89 14.74 4.77
C THR A 406 6.07 15.53 6.07
N ASP A 407 6.68 14.89 7.07
CA ASP A 407 7.06 15.47 8.37
C ASP A 407 8.58 15.68 8.37
N ASP A 408 8.99 16.74 7.68
CA ASP A 408 10.34 16.92 7.15
C ASP A 408 10.92 18.32 7.39
N GLY A 409 10.14 19.22 7.98
CA GLY A 409 10.46 20.61 8.28
C GLY A 409 10.62 21.50 7.05
N LEU A 410 10.15 21.08 5.88
CA LEU A 410 10.21 21.85 4.63
C LEU A 410 8.82 22.37 4.20
N GLY A 411 8.84 23.43 3.38
CA GLY A 411 7.63 23.99 2.79
C GLY A 411 6.66 24.52 3.84
N PHE A 412 5.49 23.89 3.96
CA PHE A 412 4.45 24.26 4.93
C PHE A 412 4.58 23.51 6.25
N ASP A 413 5.54 22.61 6.37
CA ASP A 413 5.76 21.82 7.57
C ASP A 413 6.44 22.65 8.68
N PRO A 414 5.88 22.70 9.90
CA PRO A 414 6.41 23.58 10.96
C PRO A 414 7.75 23.11 11.55
N GLY A 415 8.06 21.82 11.48
CA GLY A 415 9.30 21.27 12.01
C GLY A 415 9.48 19.80 11.64
N ALA A 416 10.72 19.34 11.57
CA ALA A 416 11.01 17.96 11.20
C ALA A 416 10.80 16.97 12.37
N ASN A 417 10.13 15.85 12.10
CA ASN A 417 9.75 14.81 13.05
C ASN A 417 8.90 15.32 14.23
N ASP A 418 8.08 16.35 14.01
CA ASP A 418 7.23 16.92 15.06
C ASP A 418 5.83 16.28 15.12
N GLY A 419 5.52 15.39 14.19
CA GLY A 419 4.24 14.68 14.08
C GLY A 419 3.17 15.44 13.29
N VAL A 420 3.56 16.53 12.63
CA VAL A 420 2.76 17.20 11.61
C VAL A 420 3.30 16.79 10.25
N TYR A 421 2.42 16.30 9.39
CA TYR A 421 2.74 15.99 8.00
C TYR A 421 2.13 17.06 7.12
N ALA A 422 2.94 17.76 6.33
CA ALA A 422 2.48 18.84 5.47
C ALA A 422 2.62 18.50 3.99
N GLY A 423 1.71 19.05 3.19
CA GLY A 423 1.77 18.99 1.74
C GLY A 423 1.06 20.17 1.09
N SER A 424 1.35 20.39 -0.19
CA SER A 424 0.78 21.52 -0.93
C SER A 424 0.58 21.22 -2.39
N LEU A 425 -0.34 21.96 -3.00
CA LEU A 425 -0.61 21.99 -4.43
C LEU A 425 -0.33 23.40 -4.96
N ASP A 426 0.67 23.53 -5.83
CA ASP A 426 0.92 24.76 -6.58
C ASP A 426 -0.20 24.96 -7.62
N LEU A 427 -1.13 25.88 -7.32
CA LEU A 427 -2.25 26.19 -8.20
C LEU A 427 -1.82 26.76 -9.55
N LYS A 428 -0.67 27.45 -9.66
CA LYS A 428 -0.17 27.95 -10.97
C LYS A 428 0.16 26.79 -11.88
N ARG A 429 0.77 25.74 -11.32
CA ARG A 429 1.09 24.52 -12.06
C ARG A 429 -0.16 23.71 -12.36
N ALA A 430 -1.04 23.53 -11.37
CA ALA A 430 -2.30 22.79 -11.52
C ALA A 430 -3.26 23.43 -12.53
N TYR A 431 -3.22 24.76 -12.67
CA TYR A 431 -4.10 25.51 -13.56
C TYR A 431 -4.04 25.05 -15.02
N ARG A 432 -2.86 24.65 -15.52
CA ARG A 432 -2.74 24.12 -16.89
C ARG A 432 -3.54 22.85 -17.08
N THR A 433 -3.51 21.95 -16.08
CA THR A 433 -4.27 20.71 -16.08
C THR A 433 -5.76 20.99 -15.92
N LEU A 434 -6.14 21.94 -15.06
CA LEU A 434 -7.55 22.37 -14.93
C LEU A 434 -8.11 22.84 -16.27
N LEU A 435 -7.38 23.70 -16.99
CA LEU A 435 -7.78 24.19 -18.32
C LEU A 435 -7.88 23.07 -19.36
N GLN A 436 -6.97 22.09 -19.33
CA GLN A 436 -7.00 20.93 -20.23
C GLN A 436 -8.31 20.14 -20.12
N TYR A 437 -8.94 20.14 -18.95
CA TYR A 437 -10.13 19.36 -18.64
C TYR A 437 -11.37 20.21 -18.36
N ASP A 438 -11.36 21.46 -18.84
CA ASP A 438 -12.46 22.42 -18.72
C ASP A 438 -12.95 22.61 -17.25
N GLN A 439 -11.99 22.59 -16.32
CA GLN A 439 -12.22 22.76 -14.89
C GLN A 439 -11.95 24.19 -14.44
N LYS A 440 -12.70 24.66 -13.45
CA LYS A 440 -12.55 25.96 -12.81
C LYS A 440 -11.60 25.88 -11.62
N VAL A 441 -10.76 26.91 -11.49
CA VAL A 441 -9.88 27.09 -10.33
C VAL A 441 -10.60 27.71 -9.13
N TYR A 442 -11.59 28.58 -9.36
CA TYR A 442 -12.33 29.28 -8.32
C TYR A 442 -13.46 28.42 -7.73
N GLY A 443 -13.67 28.55 -6.42
CA GLY A 443 -14.71 27.84 -5.69
C GLY A 443 -14.15 26.99 -4.56
N THR A 444 -14.99 26.07 -4.05
CA THR A 444 -14.62 25.22 -2.92
C THR A 444 -13.85 23.98 -3.39
N TRP A 445 -12.62 23.87 -2.93
CA TRP A 445 -11.78 22.69 -3.04
C TRP A 445 -11.98 21.80 -1.82
N ARG A 446 -12.12 20.49 -2.04
CA ARG A 446 -12.23 19.50 -0.96
C ARG A 446 -10.90 18.80 -0.76
N VAL A 447 -10.56 18.47 0.48
CA VAL A 447 -9.28 17.86 0.83
C VAL A 447 -9.50 16.52 1.50
N PHE A 448 -8.85 15.48 0.96
CA PHE A 448 -8.97 14.10 1.42
C PHE A 448 -7.61 13.56 1.86
N VAL A 449 -7.48 13.11 3.09
CA VAL A 449 -6.20 12.69 3.68
C VAL A 449 -6.13 11.17 3.83
N PHE A 450 -4.95 10.60 3.54
CA PHE A 450 -4.67 9.17 3.60
C PHE A 450 -3.29 8.94 4.21
N ALA A 451 -3.16 7.86 4.98
CA ALA A 451 -1.87 7.41 5.50
C ALA A 451 -1.79 5.89 5.62
N GLN A 452 -0.68 5.33 5.15
CA GLN A 452 -0.27 3.95 5.36
C GLN A 452 0.90 3.93 6.35
N ASP A 453 0.92 2.94 7.25
CA ASP A 453 2.10 2.68 8.07
C ASP A 453 3.26 2.16 7.21
N VAL A 454 4.48 2.36 7.68
CA VAL A 454 5.71 1.88 7.01
C VAL A 454 6.37 0.83 7.88
N ASN A 455 6.84 -0.26 7.27
CA ASN A 455 7.67 -1.21 8.00
C ASN A 455 9.04 -0.58 8.30
N LEU A 456 9.27 -0.24 9.56
CA LEU A 456 10.51 0.35 10.07
C LEU A 456 11.46 -0.69 10.68
N THR A 457 11.24 -1.97 10.42
CA THR A 457 12.10 -3.05 10.92
C THR A 457 13.54 -2.80 10.52
N LYS A 458 14.43 -2.81 11.51
CA LYS A 458 15.84 -2.51 11.30
C LYS A 458 16.52 -3.68 10.59
N PRO A 459 17.48 -3.41 9.69
CA PRO A 459 18.32 -4.46 9.11
C PRO A 459 18.96 -5.32 10.21
N GLY A 460 18.92 -6.65 10.03
CA GLY A 460 19.46 -7.61 11.00
C GLY A 460 18.52 -8.00 12.15
N THR A 461 17.28 -7.50 12.16
CA THR A 461 16.21 -8.04 13.03
C THR A 461 15.96 -9.51 12.68
N PRO A 462 15.82 -10.42 13.66
CA PRO A 462 15.50 -11.82 13.37
C PRO A 462 14.22 -11.96 12.52
N PRO A 463 14.19 -12.86 11.53
CA PRO A 463 13.06 -13.01 10.60
C PRO A 463 11.69 -13.11 11.28
N GLU A 464 11.59 -13.90 12.34
CA GLU A 464 10.32 -14.17 13.04
C GLU A 464 9.81 -12.95 13.81
N ILE A 465 10.72 -12.04 14.20
CA ILE A 465 10.38 -10.76 14.83
C ILE A 465 10.04 -9.73 13.74
N ALA A 466 10.81 -9.71 12.65
CA ALA A 466 10.57 -8.84 11.51
C ALA A 466 9.17 -9.07 10.90
N ALA A 467 8.76 -10.34 10.77
CA ALA A 467 7.48 -10.77 10.25
C ALA A 467 6.26 -10.19 10.97
N GLN A 468 6.39 -9.92 12.27
CA GLN A 468 5.32 -9.37 13.09
C GLN A 468 5.08 -7.88 12.83
N HIS A 469 6.00 -7.20 12.12
CA HIS A 469 5.88 -5.81 11.76
C HIS A 469 5.48 -5.69 10.29
N ILE A 470 4.20 -5.54 10.03
CA ILE A 470 3.67 -5.41 8.67
C ILE A 470 3.49 -3.93 8.36
N GLY A 471 4.09 -3.46 7.27
CA GLY A 471 3.83 -2.11 6.73
C GLY A 471 2.83 -2.13 5.57
N GLY A 472 2.35 -0.96 5.17
CA GLY A 472 1.45 -0.80 4.02
C GLY A 472 -0.03 -0.85 4.37
N MET A 473 -0.37 -0.91 5.66
CA MET A 473 -1.74 -0.92 6.13
C MET A 473 -2.24 0.51 6.28
N PHE A 474 -3.45 0.79 5.79
CA PHE A 474 -4.07 2.11 5.98
C PHE A 474 -4.44 2.31 7.44
N VAL A 475 -3.73 3.23 8.10
CA VAL A 475 -4.03 3.68 9.47
C VAL A 475 -4.99 4.87 9.46
N ALA A 476 -5.08 5.59 8.34
CA ALA A 476 -6.06 6.65 8.15
C ALA A 476 -6.52 6.72 6.70
N SER A 477 -7.81 6.92 6.50
CA SER A 477 -8.40 7.06 5.17
C SER A 477 -9.58 8.02 5.19
N ALA A 478 -9.76 8.74 4.09
CA ALA A 478 -10.99 9.47 3.80
C ALA A 478 -12.13 8.57 3.30
N ILE A 479 -11.86 7.27 3.12
CA ILE A 479 -12.79 6.27 2.58
C ILE A 479 -13.29 5.36 3.72
N GLU A 480 -14.61 5.24 3.84
CA GLU A 480 -15.31 4.38 4.79
C GLU A 480 -16.11 3.28 4.05
N ILE A 481 -15.66 2.03 4.05
CA ILE A 481 -16.39 0.90 3.46
C ILE A 481 -17.65 0.59 4.31
N THR A 482 -18.78 0.35 3.66
CA THR A 482 -20.05 -0.05 4.29
C THR A 482 -20.65 -1.28 3.60
N PHE A 483 -21.34 -2.13 4.38
CA PHE A 483 -22.19 -3.20 3.87
C PHE A 483 -23.68 -2.81 3.83
N ASP A 484 -24.02 -1.60 4.29
CA ASP A 484 -25.36 -1.01 4.21
C ASP A 484 -25.50 -0.19 2.91
N ASP A 485 -26.43 -0.61 2.06
CA ASP A 485 -26.69 -0.03 0.73
C ASP A 485 -27.47 1.30 0.75
N THR A 486 -27.89 1.73 1.95
CA THR A 486 -28.63 2.99 2.16
C THR A 486 -27.72 4.16 2.59
N LEU A 487 -26.46 3.89 2.97
CA LEU A 487 -25.52 4.91 3.44
C LEU A 487 -24.81 5.65 2.28
N PRO A 488 -24.38 6.92 2.48
CA PRO A 488 -23.75 7.72 1.43
C PRO A 488 -22.38 7.16 1.01
N CYS A 489 -21.86 7.67 -0.12
CA CYS A 489 -20.54 7.30 -0.66
C CYS A 489 -19.47 7.30 0.43
N PRO A 490 -18.49 6.38 0.34
CA PRO A 490 -17.50 6.18 1.38
C PRO A 490 -16.53 7.36 1.54
N LEU A 491 -16.48 8.33 0.60
CA LEU A 491 -15.47 9.38 0.58
C LEU A 491 -15.88 10.65 1.34
N LYS A 492 -15.27 10.90 2.50
CA LYS A 492 -15.54 12.03 3.40
C LYS A 492 -14.38 13.03 3.40
N ALA A 493 -14.67 14.28 3.04
CA ALA A 493 -13.66 15.34 3.05
C ALA A 493 -13.27 15.71 4.50
N GLN A 494 -11.97 15.75 4.78
CA GLN A 494 -11.44 16.17 6.08
C GLN A 494 -11.27 17.70 6.18
N ALA A 495 -11.21 18.41 5.05
CA ALA A 495 -11.17 19.87 5.03
C ALA A 495 -11.71 20.46 3.73
N ASN A 496 -12.01 21.76 3.74
CA ASN A 496 -12.43 22.54 2.58
C ASN A 496 -11.64 23.85 2.50
N ILE A 497 -11.22 24.23 1.29
CA ILE A 497 -10.50 25.48 1.03
C ILE A 497 -11.26 26.26 -0.05
N VAL A 498 -11.55 27.54 0.18
CA VAL A 498 -12.21 28.39 -0.82
C VAL A 498 -11.17 29.16 -1.61
N VAL A 499 -11.15 28.98 -2.94
CA VAL A 499 -10.30 29.77 -3.84
C VAL A 499 -11.09 30.94 -4.41
N VAL A 500 -10.59 32.16 -4.16
CA VAL A 500 -11.23 33.43 -4.57
C VAL A 500 -10.44 34.19 -5.63
#